data_AF-A0A3E5E936-F1
#
_entry.id   AF-A0A3E5E936-F1
#
_cell.length_a   1.000
_cell.length_b   1.000
_cell.length_c   1.000
_cell.angle_alpha   90.00
_cell.angle_beta   90.00
_cell.angle_gamma   90.00
#
_symmetry.space_group_name_H-M   'P 1'
#
loop_
_entity.id
_entity.type
_entity.pdbx_description
1 polymer ?
#
loop_
_entity_poly.entity_id
_entity_poly.type
_entity_poly.pdbx_seq_one_letter_code
_entity_poly.pdbx_strand_id
1 'polypeptide(L)'
;MDKKKVKELIEQVLNYCDQCYNHNWQPKSFKEFIKLGNICREVIKEIDKSDWVSVKDGLPPYGEEVFVTSKMAPDNVFKNRRVECTTVPKDDNDFIILWEGRMARITHWKPIKKLED
;
A
#
# COMPACT_ATOMS: atom_id res chain seq x y z
N MET A 1 -0.67 1.59 1.93
CA MET A 1 -2.02 2.15 2.16
C MET A 1 -2.86 1.29 3.12
N ASP A 2 -3.47 1.88 4.16
CA ASP A 2 -4.54 1.24 4.93
C ASP A 2 -5.89 1.37 4.21
N LYS A 3 -6.29 0.31 3.49
CA LYS A 3 -7.56 0.30 2.72
C LYS A 3 -8.79 0.45 3.59
N LYS A 4 -8.78 -0.09 4.82
CA LYS A 4 -9.93 -0.02 5.73
C LYS A 4 -10.16 1.42 6.14
N LYS A 5 -9.09 2.09 6.56
CA LYS A 5 -9.12 3.52 6.89
C LYS A 5 -9.57 4.39 5.71
N VAL A 6 -9.05 4.15 4.50
CA VAL A 6 -9.48 4.89 3.29
C VAL A 6 -10.99 4.72 3.07
N LYS A 7 -11.50 3.49 3.15
CA LYS A 7 -12.93 3.20 2.98
C LYS A 7 -13.79 3.93 4.02
N GLU A 8 -13.43 3.85 5.30
CA GLU A 8 -14.15 4.53 6.38
C GLU A 8 -14.17 6.07 6.21
N LEU A 9 -13.09 6.66 5.71
CA LEU A 9 -13.02 8.09 5.44
C LEU A 9 -13.89 8.50 4.23
N ILE A 10 -13.89 7.70 3.16
CA ILE A 10 -14.75 7.93 1.99
C ILE A 10 -16.23 7.79 2.37
N GLU A 11 -16.60 6.77 3.15
CA GLU A 11 -17.97 6.57 3.64
C GLU A 11 -18.45 7.77 4.48
N GLN A 12 -17.58 8.37 5.30
CA GLN A 12 -17.92 9.59 6.03
C GLN A 12 -18.23 10.78 5.11
N VAL A 13 -17.49 10.93 4.01
CA VAL A 13 -17.75 11.99 3.02
C VAL A 13 -19.05 11.73 2.28
N LEU A 14 -19.27 10.50 1.81
CA LEU A 14 -20.51 10.12 1.11
C LEU A 14 -21.74 10.33 1.99
N ASN A 15 -21.73 9.84 3.23
CA ASN A 15 -22.84 10.04 4.18
C ASN A 15 -23.11 11.52 4.47
N TYR A 16 -22.10 12.39 4.36
CA TYR A 16 -22.33 13.84 4.43
C TYR A 16 -22.98 14.38 3.16
N CYS A 17 -22.46 14.01 1.99
CA CYS A 17 -23.02 14.40 0.69
C CYS A 17 -24.46 13.92 0.51
N ASP A 18 -24.81 12.75 1.04
CA ASP A 18 -26.16 12.20 0.97
C ASP A 18 -27.18 13.08 1.71
N GLN A 19 -26.75 13.78 2.77
CA GLN A 19 -27.64 14.72 3.47
C GLN A 19 -27.99 15.93 2.61
N CYS A 20 -27.11 16.31 1.67
CA CYS A 20 -27.34 17.43 0.74
C CYS A 20 -28.50 17.16 -0.24
N TYR A 21 -28.99 15.92 -0.38
CA TYR A 21 -30.18 15.63 -1.18
C TYR A 21 -31.47 16.19 -0.55
N ASN A 22 -31.47 16.50 0.74
CA ASN A 22 -32.56 17.24 1.36
C ASN A 22 -32.48 18.72 0.97
N HIS A 23 -33.52 19.26 0.34
CA HIS A 23 -33.53 20.64 -0.17
C HIS A 23 -33.37 21.72 0.92
N ASN A 24 -33.64 21.39 2.19
CA ASN A 24 -33.47 22.27 3.33
C ASN A 24 -32.13 22.07 4.04
N TRP A 25 -31.27 21.22 3.50
CA TRP A 25 -30.00 20.91 4.13
C TRP A 25 -29.02 22.07 3.99
N GLN A 26 -28.35 22.36 5.09
CA GLN A 26 -27.25 23.31 5.15
C GLN A 26 -26.24 22.78 6.18
N PRO A 27 -24.93 23.04 5.99
CA PRO A 27 -23.94 22.73 7.01
C PRO A 27 -24.30 23.44 8.31
N LYS A 28 -24.21 22.77 9.47
CA LYS A 28 -24.51 23.39 10.77
C LYS A 28 -23.53 24.50 11.09
N SER A 29 -22.32 24.43 10.52
CA SER A 29 -21.31 25.47 10.61
C SER A 29 -20.28 25.37 9.48
N PHE A 30 -19.58 26.46 9.20
CA PHE A 30 -18.41 26.44 8.31
C PHE A 30 -17.32 25.44 8.78
N LYS A 31 -17.17 25.27 10.09
CA LYS A 31 -16.22 24.30 10.68
C LYS A 31 -16.54 22.85 10.28
N GLU A 32 -17.83 22.51 10.20
CA GLU A 32 -18.29 21.20 9.75
C GLU A 32 -17.93 20.97 8.27
N PHE A 33 -18.14 21.97 7.42
CA PHE A 33 -17.74 21.91 6.02
C PHE A 33 -16.22 21.72 5.84
N ILE A 34 -15.40 22.46 6.60
CA ILE A 34 -13.93 22.31 6.58
C ILE A 34 -13.49 20.91 7.04
N LYS A 35 -14.23 20.27 7.96
CA LYS A 35 -13.93 18.90 8.41
C LYS A 35 -13.90 17.92 7.25
N LEU A 36 -14.79 18.05 6.26
CA LEU A 36 -14.80 17.18 5.07
C LEU A 36 -13.57 17.38 4.20
N GLY A 37 -13.18 18.64 3.97
CA GLY A 37 -11.94 18.95 3.26
C GLY A 37 -10.73 18.30 3.92
N ASN A 38 -10.69 18.27 5.26
CA ASN A 38 -9.65 17.57 6.00
C ASN A 38 -9.71 16.05 5.85
N ILE A 39 -10.92 15.46 5.87
CA ILE A 39 -11.11 14.02 5.62
C ILE A 39 -10.58 13.65 4.23
N CYS A 40 -10.92 14.42 3.18
CA CYS A 40 -10.40 14.19 1.83
C CYS A 40 -8.87 14.30 1.76
N ARG A 41 -8.25 15.26 2.46
CA ARG A 41 -6.78 15.35 2.55
C ARG A 41 -6.15 14.14 3.22
N GLU A 42 -6.78 13.62 4.28
CA GLU A 42 -6.31 12.40 4.95
C GLU A 42 -6.46 11.15 4.06
N VAL A 43 -7.52 11.08 3.24
CA VAL A 43 -7.67 10.03 2.22
C VAL A 43 -6.53 10.10 1.22
N ILE A 44 -6.23 11.28 0.66
CA ILE A 44 -5.13 11.47 -0.29
C ILE A 44 -3.81 11.02 0.33
N LYS A 45 -3.50 11.48 1.55
CA LYS A 45 -2.28 11.05 2.27
C LYS A 45 -2.21 9.53 2.43
N GLU A 46 -3.32 8.86 2.73
CA GLU A 46 -3.36 7.42 2.94
C GLU A 46 -3.24 6.63 1.63
N ILE A 47 -3.80 7.14 0.53
CA ILE A 47 -3.64 6.61 -0.84
C ILE A 47 -2.19 6.76 -1.31
N ASP A 48 -1.58 7.93 -1.04
CA ASP A 48 -0.21 8.24 -1.40
C ASP A 48 0.83 7.49 -0.56
N LYS A 49 0.39 6.84 0.55
CA LYS A 49 1.27 5.92 1.28
C LYS A 49 1.58 4.73 0.39
N SER A 50 2.81 4.73 -0.10
CA SER A 50 3.50 3.61 -0.70
C SER A 50 3.05 2.26 -0.10
N ASP A 51 2.55 1.37 -0.95
CA ASP A 51 2.25 -0.02 -0.58
C ASP A 51 3.54 -0.84 -0.32
N TRP A 52 4.71 -0.23 -0.52
CA TRP A 52 6.02 -0.84 -0.29
C TRP A 52 6.39 -0.88 1.20
N VAL A 53 6.58 -2.08 1.71
CA VAL A 53 7.10 -2.39 3.04
C VAL A 53 8.62 -2.56 2.96
N SER A 54 9.37 -1.84 3.79
CA SER A 54 10.82 -2.06 3.91
C SER A 54 11.09 -3.42 4.53
N VAL A 55 12.08 -4.16 4.02
CA VAL A 55 12.53 -5.43 4.62
C VAL A 55 12.97 -5.29 6.09
N LYS A 56 13.32 -4.07 6.52
CA LYS A 56 13.62 -3.76 7.93
C LYS A 56 12.39 -3.69 8.82
N ASP A 57 11.24 -3.36 8.24
CA ASP A 57 9.97 -3.19 8.97
C ASP A 57 9.17 -4.50 8.99
N GLY A 58 9.47 -5.42 8.07
CA GLY A 58 8.91 -6.76 8.03
C GLY A 58 9.25 -7.49 6.74
N LEU A 59 9.13 -8.82 6.77
CA LEU A 59 9.33 -9.70 5.63
C LEU A 59 8.02 -10.38 5.26
N PRO A 60 7.78 -10.68 3.98
CA PRO A 60 6.64 -11.51 3.60
C PRO A 60 6.82 -12.94 4.12
N PRO A 61 5.73 -13.71 4.26
CA PRO A 61 5.77 -15.14 4.51
C PRO A 61 6.63 -15.89 3.47
N TYR A 62 7.23 -17.01 3.89
CA TYR A 62 7.94 -17.89 2.97
C TYR A 62 6.98 -18.49 1.93
N GLY A 63 7.45 -18.60 0.69
CA GLY A 63 6.66 -19.12 -0.44
C GLY A 63 5.67 -18.13 -1.06
N GLU A 64 5.38 -17.00 -0.42
CA GLU A 64 4.48 -15.97 -0.96
C GLU A 64 5.18 -15.15 -2.04
N GLU A 65 4.56 -15.08 -3.23
CA GLU A 65 5.04 -14.23 -4.32
C GLU A 65 4.60 -12.79 -4.10
N VAL A 66 5.57 -11.88 -4.08
CA VAL A 66 5.40 -10.46 -3.85
C VAL A 66 6.12 -9.67 -4.95
N PHE A 67 5.72 -8.41 -5.14
CA PHE A 67 6.57 -7.48 -5.88
C PHE A 67 7.71 -7.04 -4.98
N VAL A 68 8.93 -6.98 -5.51
CA VAL A 68 10.13 -6.50 -4.81
C VAL A 68 10.78 -5.36 -5.59
N THR A 69 11.51 -4.50 -4.89
CA THR A 69 12.34 -3.45 -5.48
C THR A 69 13.53 -3.12 -4.57
N SER A 70 14.49 -2.38 -5.12
CA SER A 70 15.63 -1.85 -4.39
C SER A 70 15.56 -0.34 -4.30
N LYS A 71 15.97 0.21 -3.15
CA LYS A 71 16.15 1.67 -2.97
C LYS A 71 17.14 2.27 -3.97
N MET A 72 18.10 1.47 -4.47
CA MET A 72 19.08 1.91 -5.44
C MET A 72 18.53 1.95 -6.88
N ALA A 73 17.41 1.26 -7.14
CA ALA A 73 16.76 1.19 -8.44
C ALA A 73 15.24 1.00 -8.23
N PRO A 74 14.53 2.01 -7.72
CA PRO A 74 13.13 1.88 -7.29
C PRO A 74 12.18 1.50 -8.43
N ASP A 75 12.51 1.91 -9.66
CA ASP A 75 11.74 1.61 -10.87
C ASP A 75 11.88 0.15 -11.32
N ASN A 76 12.90 -0.57 -10.84
CA ASN A 76 13.09 -1.97 -11.17
C ASN A 76 12.25 -2.86 -10.26
N VAL A 77 10.99 -3.04 -10.65
CA VAL A 77 9.99 -3.84 -9.92
C VAL A 77 9.82 -5.19 -10.59
N PHE A 78 10.01 -6.27 -9.83
CA PHE A 78 9.83 -7.64 -10.32
C PHE A 78 9.21 -8.54 -9.26
N LYS A 79 8.75 -9.72 -9.66
CA LYS A 79 8.16 -10.72 -8.77
C LYS A 79 9.26 -11.56 -8.13
N ASN A 80 9.17 -11.77 -6.82
CA ASN A 80 10.08 -12.66 -6.09
C ASN A 80 9.37 -13.23 -4.85
N ARG A 81 9.99 -14.19 -4.19
CA ARG A 81 9.51 -14.80 -2.96
C ARG A 81 10.68 -15.17 -2.05
N ARG A 82 10.39 -15.30 -0.76
CA ARG A 82 11.33 -15.86 0.20
C ARG A 82 11.25 -17.39 0.18
N VAL A 83 12.39 -18.07 0.28
CA VAL A 83 12.42 -19.55 0.37
C VAL A 83 13.33 -20.05 1.50
N GLU A 84 12.87 -21.08 2.21
CA GLU A 84 13.63 -21.66 3.34
C GLU A 84 14.76 -22.58 2.88
N CYS A 85 14.67 -23.14 1.66
CA CYS A 85 15.63 -24.12 1.17
C CYS A 85 17.04 -23.52 0.98
N THR A 86 18.07 -24.37 1.10
CA THR A 86 19.49 -24.01 0.91
C THR A 86 19.97 -24.26 -0.51
N THR A 87 19.16 -24.90 -1.35
CA THR A 87 19.52 -25.30 -2.72
C THR A 87 19.41 -24.18 -3.74
N VAL A 88 18.76 -23.07 -3.38
CA VAL A 88 18.58 -21.89 -4.22
C VAL A 88 19.42 -20.74 -3.64
N PRO A 89 20.22 -20.04 -4.46
CA PRO A 89 20.93 -18.86 -4.02
C PRO A 89 20.00 -17.73 -3.59
N LYS A 90 20.32 -17.10 -2.47
CA LYS A 90 19.46 -16.14 -1.78
C LYS A 90 20.24 -14.95 -1.23
N ASP A 91 19.53 -13.84 -1.04
CA ASP A 91 20.06 -12.69 -0.31
C ASP A 91 19.91 -12.86 1.21
N ASP A 92 20.41 -11.89 1.98
CA ASP A 92 20.34 -11.88 3.46
C ASP A 92 18.90 -11.96 4.02
N ASN A 93 17.89 -11.67 3.20
CA ASN A 93 16.47 -11.69 3.58
C ASN A 93 15.74 -12.93 3.04
N ASP A 94 16.48 -13.92 2.54
CA ASP A 94 16.00 -15.15 1.90
C ASP A 94 15.26 -14.99 0.56
N PHE A 95 15.34 -13.82 -0.09
CA PHE A 95 14.80 -13.69 -1.45
C PHE A 95 15.71 -14.38 -2.46
N ILE A 96 15.11 -15.02 -3.46
CA ILE A 96 15.84 -15.73 -4.52
C ILE A 96 16.69 -14.74 -5.31
N ILE A 97 17.99 -15.03 -5.46
CA ILE A 97 18.89 -14.30 -6.35
C ILE A 97 18.87 -14.99 -7.71
N LEU A 98 18.40 -14.29 -8.74
CA LEU A 98 18.57 -14.72 -10.12
C LEU A 98 20.02 -14.40 -10.55
N TRP A 99 20.73 -15.39 -11.08
CA TRP A 99 22.16 -15.31 -11.42
C TRP A 99 22.49 -14.32 -12.55
N GLU A 100 21.50 -13.80 -13.26
CA GLU A 100 21.70 -12.79 -14.31
C GLU A 100 21.92 -11.42 -13.66
N GLY A 101 23.20 -11.17 -13.38
CA GLY A 101 23.78 -10.02 -12.72
C GLY A 101 23.05 -8.68 -12.86
N ARG A 102 23.07 -7.95 -11.74
CA ARG A 102 22.58 -6.58 -11.49
C ARG A 102 21.19 -6.44 -10.88
N MET A 103 20.86 -7.27 -9.90
CA MET A 103 19.78 -6.92 -8.98
C MET A 103 20.38 -6.32 -7.72
N ALA A 104 20.22 -5.00 -7.59
CA ALA A 104 20.51 -4.31 -6.34
C ALA A 104 19.75 -5.01 -5.21
N ARG A 105 20.37 -5.10 -4.02
CA ARG A 105 19.79 -5.76 -2.83
C ARG A 105 18.32 -5.38 -2.68
N ILE A 106 17.46 -6.38 -2.50
CA ILE A 106 16.03 -6.16 -2.27
C ILE A 106 15.90 -5.43 -0.93
N THR A 107 15.24 -4.27 -0.96
CA THR A 107 15.03 -3.48 0.25
C THR A 107 13.56 -3.23 0.54
N HIS A 108 12.67 -3.38 -0.43
CA HIS A 108 11.24 -3.22 -0.23
C HIS A 108 10.46 -4.30 -0.97
N TRP A 109 9.31 -4.63 -0.43
CA TRP A 109 8.35 -5.54 -1.04
C TRP A 109 6.93 -5.00 -0.89
N LYS A 110 6.01 -5.45 -1.75
CA LYS A 110 4.57 -5.20 -1.57
C LYS A 110 3.78 -6.43 -2.03
N PRO A 111 2.66 -6.75 -1.35
CA PRO A 111 1.85 -7.91 -1.71
C PRO A 111 1.28 -7.78 -3.13
N ILE A 112 1.23 -8.89 -3.85
CA ILE A 112 0.48 -8.98 -5.11
C ILE A 112 -0.98 -9.20 -4.73
N LYS A 113 -1.83 -8.20 -4.97
CA LYS A 113 -3.28 -8.33 -4.78
C LYS A 113 -3.76 -9.38 -5.78
N LYS A 114 -4.18 -10.56 -5.30
CA LYS A 114 -4.98 -11.48 -6.13
C LYS A 114 -6.28 -10.76 -6.45
N LEU A 115 -6.67 -10.75 -7.72
CA LEU A 115 -8.04 -10.41 -8.07
C LEU A 115 -8.89 -11.53 -7.48
N GLU A 116 -9.87 -11.18 -6.63
CA GLU A 116 -10.87 -12.14 -6.19
C GLU A 116 -11.67 -12.55 -7.45
N ASP A 117 -11.80 -13.86 -7.68
CA ASP A 117 -12.58 -14.44 -8.79
C ASP A 117 -14.08 -14.21 -8.61
#